data_AF-A0A943F7Q9-F1
#
_entry.id   AF-A0A943F7Q9-F1
#
_cell.length_a   1.000
_cell.length_b   1.000
_cell.length_c   1.000
_cell.angle_alpha   90.00
_cell.angle_beta   90.00
_cell.angle_gamma   90.00
#
_symmetry.space_group_name_H-M   'P 1'
#
loop_
_entity.id
_entity.type
_entity.pdbx_description
1 polymer ?
#
loop_
_entity_poly.entity_id
_entity_poly.type
_entity_poly.pdbx_seq_one_letter_code
_entity_poly.pdbx_strand_id
1 'polypeptide(L)' 'MVPVKKEDLRKLVTETTVEIYEELTPQLIRLIDETKHNEQLTEAQKQDEISLHMMGYVKSCTNEIIIEVLGEILGLNEE' A
#
# COMPACT_ATOMS: atom_id res chain seq x y z
N MET A 1 5.97 7.09 -20.08
CA MET A 1 5.16 6.57 -21.20
C MET A 1 3.84 6.06 -20.62
N VAL A 2 2.73 6.16 -21.36
CA VAL A 2 1.43 5.62 -20.93
C VAL A 2 1.32 4.16 -21.43
N PRO A 3 0.96 3.17 -20.59
CA PRO A 3 0.82 1.78 -21.02
C PRO A 3 -0.26 1.62 -22.10
N VAL A 4 0.01 0.78 -23.10
CA VAL A 4 -0.92 0.46 -24.20
C VAL A 4 -1.38 -1.00 -24.17
N LYS A 5 -0.86 -1.80 -23.22
CA LYS A 5 -1.26 -3.18 -22.96
C LYS A 5 -1.49 -3.38 -21.46
N LYS A 6 -2.42 -4.26 -21.09
CA LYS A 6 -2.73 -4.56 -19.69
C LYS A 6 -1.53 -5.19 -18.96
N GLU A 7 -0.70 -5.97 -19.65
CA GLU A 7 0.56 -6.51 -19.11
C GLU A 7 1.56 -5.40 -18.73
N ASP A 8 1.74 -4.40 -19.61
CA ASP A 8 2.62 -3.26 -19.34
C ASP A 8 2.09 -2.41 -18.18
N LEU A 9 0.76 -2.24 -18.10
CA LEU A 9 0.11 -1.56 -16.98
C LEU A 9 0.31 -2.33 -15.67
N ARG A 10 0.14 -3.66 -15.70
CA ARG A 10 0.35 -4.55 -14.55
C ARG A 10 1.78 -4.46 -14.05
N LYS A 11 2.76 -4.46 -14.95
CA LYS A 11 4.17 -4.27 -14.62
C LYS A 11 4.41 -2.90 -13.97
N LEU A 12 3.95 -1.82 -14.61
CA LEU A 12 4.09 -0.46 -14.11
C LEU A 12 3.48 -0.29 -12.71
N VAL A 13 2.23 -0.71 -12.51
CA VAL A 13 1.54 -0.60 -11.21
C VAL A 13 2.26 -1.44 -10.16
N THR A 14 2.73 -2.63 -10.52
CA THR A 14 3.47 -3.49 -9.58
C THR A 14 4.79 -2.86 -9.15
N GLU A 15 5.60 -2.38 -10.10
CA GLU A 15 6.88 -1.69 -9.82
C GLU A 15 6.65 -0.44 -8.97
N THR A 16 5.69 0.41 -9.36
CA THR A 16 5.32 1.62 -8.61
C THR A 16 4.85 1.26 -7.19
N THR A 17 4.11 0.16 -7.03
CA THR A 17 3.65 -0.29 -5.72
C THR A 17 4.81 -0.75 -4.83
N VAL A 18 5.79 -1.45 -5.40
CA VAL A 18 7.01 -1.85 -4.67
C VAL A 18 7.77 -0.60 -4.19
N GLU A 19 7.96 0.39 -5.06
CA GLU A 19 8.61 1.66 -4.69
C GLU A 19 7.86 2.38 -3.56
N ILE A 20 6.53 2.46 -3.65
CA ILE A 20 5.68 3.03 -2.59
C ILE A 20 5.86 2.26 -1.28
N TYR A 21 5.93 0.93 -1.33
CA TYR A 21 6.13 0.12 -0.13
C TYR A 21 7.52 0.32 0.50
N GLU A 22 8.57 0.47 -0.31
CA GLU A 22 9.91 0.80 0.17
C GLU A 22 9.92 2.17 0.86
N GLU A 23 9.11 3.14 0.40
CA GLU A 23 8.94 4.45 1.03
C GLU A 23 8.05 4.44 2.28
N LEU A 24 6.99 3.64 2.30
CA LEU A 24 6.03 3.55 3.41
C LEU A 24 6.55 2.68 4.56
N THR A 25 7.41 1.68 4.28
CA THR A 25 7.93 0.76 5.31
C THR A 25 8.65 1.48 6.45
N PRO A 26 9.60 2.42 6.21
CA PRO A 26 10.25 3.16 7.27
C PRO A 26 9.27 3.99 8.11
N GLN A 27 8.22 4.52 7.49
CA GLN A 27 7.18 5.30 8.18
C GLN A 27 6.35 4.40 9.10
N LEU A 28 5.96 3.21 8.63
CA LEU A 28 5.27 2.22 9.45
C LEU A 28 6.13 1.80 10.66
N ILE A 29 7.42 1.53 10.45
CA ILE A 29 8.36 1.18 11.53
C ILE A 29 8.39 2.30 12.57
N ARG A 30 8.51 3.56 12.12
CA ARG A 30 8.52 4.72 13.02
C ARG A 30 7.22 4.82 13.82
N LEU A 31 6.06 4.71 13.18
CA LEU A 31 4.76 4.78 13.86
C LEU A 31 4.62 3.67 14.90
N ILE A 32 5.02 2.43 14.57
CA ILE A 32 5.00 1.31 15.52
C ILE A 32 5.92 1.58 16.72
N ASP A 33 7.11 2.12 16.48
CA ASP A 33 8.06 2.45 17.54
C ASP A 33 7.55 3.57 18.45
N GLU A 34 6.99 4.64 17.87
CA GLU A 34 6.34 5.74 18.58
C GLU A 34 5.17 5.24 19.46
N THR A 35 4.29 4.38 18.91
CA THR A 35 3.17 3.80 19.66
C THR A 35 3.65 2.90 20.80
N LYS A 36 4.69 2.10 20.61
CA LYS A 36 5.26 1.23 21.67
C LYS A 36 5.76 2.04 22.87
N HIS A 37 6.40 3.17 22.60
CA HIS A 37 6.97 4.05 23.62
C HIS A 37 5.97 5.10 24.15
N ASN A 38 4.71 5.09 23.69
CA ASN A 38 3.71 6.02 24.15
C ASN A 38 3.18 5.63 25.55
N GLU A 39 3.64 6.36 26.57
CA GLU A 39 3.25 6.15 27.98
C GLU A 39 1.79 6.53 28.28
N GLN A 40 1.12 7.24 27.37
CA GLN A 40 -0.29 7.63 27.53
C GLN A 40 -1.27 6.51 27.19
N LEU A 41 -0.78 5.42 26.59
CA LEU A 41 -1.58 4.29 26.15
C LEU A 41 -1.36 3.07 27.04
N THR A 42 -2.45 2.37 27.34
CA THR A 42 -2.35 1.01 27.89
C THR A 42 -1.78 0.06 26.84
N GLU A 43 -1.21 -1.07 27.29
CA GLU A 43 -0.67 -2.08 26.36
C GLU A 43 -1.73 -2.58 25.37
N ALA A 44 -2.99 -2.73 25.77
CA ALA A 44 -4.08 -3.10 24.88
C ALA A 44 -4.29 -2.04 23.78
N GLN A 45 -4.33 -0.77 24.14
CA GLN A 45 -4.48 0.34 23.18
C GLN A 45 -3.30 0.42 22.20
N LYS A 46 -2.07 0.14 22.68
CA LYS A 46 -0.90 0.07 21.80
C LYS A 46 -1.05 -1.04 20.75
N GLN A 47 -1.56 -2.21 21.13
CA GLN A 47 -1.80 -3.29 20.17
C GLN A 47 -2.87 -2.92 19.14
N ASP A 48 -3.93 -2.25 19.56
CA ASP A 48 -4.99 -1.78 18.66
C ASP A 48 -4.46 -0.74 17.66
N GLU A 49 -3.68 0.24 18.12
CA GLU A 49 -3.07 1.26 17.26
C GLU A 49 -2.04 0.67 16.29
N ILE A 50 -1.16 -0.22 16.76
CA ILE A 50 -0.21 -0.94 15.88
C ILE A 50 -0.96 -1.72 14.81
N SER A 51 -2.05 -2.40 15.18
CA SER A 51 -2.89 -3.13 14.22
C SER A 51 -3.51 -2.18 13.18
N LEU A 52 -3.92 -0.99 13.59
CA LEU A 52 -4.45 0.03 12.69
C LEU A 52 -3.39 0.54 11.72
N HIS A 53 -2.17 0.81 12.18
CA HIS A 53 -1.05 1.20 11.32
C HIS A 53 -0.71 0.12 10.29
N MET A 54 -0.68 -1.15 10.73
CA MET A 54 -0.46 -2.29 9.84
C MET A 54 -1.59 -2.46 8.81
N MET A 55 -2.85 -2.30 9.22
CA MET A 55 -3.99 -2.36 8.30
C MET A 55 -3.96 -1.21 7.28
N GLY A 56 -3.58 0.00 7.69
CA GLY A 56 -3.40 1.14 6.78
C GLY A 56 -2.33 0.87 5.72
N TYR A 57 -1.19 0.29 6.14
CA TYR A 57 -0.12 -0.12 5.25
C TYR A 57 -0.58 -1.19 4.25
N VAL A 58 -1.30 -2.22 4.70
CA VAL A 58 -1.84 -3.28 3.81
C VAL A 58 -2.91 -2.76 2.86
N LYS A 59 -3.83 -1.90 3.33
CA LYS A 59 -4.92 -1.33 2.51
C LYS A 59 -4.42 -0.39 1.41
N SER A 60 -3.22 0.18 1.55
CA SER A 60 -2.63 1.05 0.54
C SER A 60 -2.49 0.39 -0.84
N CYS A 61 -2.59 -0.95 -0.91
CA CYS A 61 -2.33 -1.69 -2.12
C CYS A 61 -3.39 -2.74 -2.40
N THR A 62 -4.12 -2.54 -3.49
CA THR A 62 -4.63 -3.68 -4.23
C THR A 62 -4.28 -3.46 -5.69
N ASN A 63 -3.10 -3.94 -6.08
CA ASN A 63 -2.58 -3.80 -7.45
C ASN A 63 -3.64 -4.22 -8.45
N GLU A 64 -4.33 -5.33 -8.21
CA GLU A 64 -5.39 -5.81 -9.08
C GLU A 64 -6.54 -4.81 -9.23
N ILE A 65 -7.01 -4.16 -8.15
CA ILE A 65 -8.08 -3.15 -8.24
C ILE A 65 -7.60 -1.92 -9.01
N ILE A 66 -6.37 -1.47 -8.75
CA ILE A 66 -5.78 -0.32 -9.46
C ILE A 66 -5.60 -0.66 -10.95
N ILE A 67 -5.12 -1.87 -11.27
CA ILE A 67 -4.94 -2.35 -12.64
C ILE A 67 -6.30 -2.50 -13.35
N GLU A 68 -7.33 -3.00 -12.68
CA GLU A 68 -8.69 -3.10 -13.23
C GLU A 68 -9.24 -1.71 -13.56
N VAL A 69 -9.23 -0.79 -12.58
CA VAL A 69 -9.74 0.58 -12.77
C VAL A 69 -8.96 1.34 -13.84
N LEU A 70 -7.62 1.29 -13.79
CA LEU A 70 -6.79 1.97 -14.80
C LEU A 70 -6.91 1.30 -16.17
N GLY A 71 -7.06 -0.02 -16.21
CA GLY A 71 -7.28 -0.78 -17.44
C GLY A 71 -8.59 -0.37 -18.12
N GLU A 72 -9.68 -0.25 -17.36
CA GLU A 72 -10.96 0.25 -17.85
C GLU A 72 -10.86 1.69 -18.37
N ILE A 73 -10.23 2.60 -17.63
CA ILE A 73 -10.03 4.01 -18.03
C ILE A 73 -9.22 4.11 -19.33
N LEU A 74 -8.21 3.27 -19.48
CA LEU A 74 -7.29 3.26 -20.63
C LEU A 74 -7.79 2.40 -21.80
N GLY A 75 -8.92 1.70 -21.65
CA GLY A 75 -9.47 0.81 -22.68
C GLY A 75 -8.59 -0.42 -22.98
N LEU A 76 -7.86 -0.91 -21.98
CA LEU A 76 -6.95 -2.05 -22.12
C LEU A 76 -7.69 -3.36 -21.86
N ASN A 77 -7.83 -4.19 -22.89
CA ASN A 77 -8.43 -5.52 -22.77
C ASN A 77 -7.42 -6.55 -22.24
N GLU A 78 -7.92 -7.66 -21.69
CA GLU A 78 -7.09 -8.85 -21.47
C GLU A 78 -6.79 -9.48 -22.85
N GLU A 79 -5.52 -9.40 -23.27
CA GLU A 79 -4.94 -10.34 -24.24
C GLU A 79 -4.26 -11.47 -23.48
#